data_AF-A0A4Y3WDD9-F1
#
_entry.id   AF-A0A4Y3WDD9-F1
#
_cell.length_a   1.000
_cell.length_b   1.000
_cell.length_c   1.000
_cell.angle_alpha   90.00
_cell.angle_beta   90.00
_cell.angle_gamma   90.00
#
_symmetry.space_group_name_H-M   'P 1'
#
loop_
_entity.id
_entity.type
_entity.pdbx_description
1 polymer ?
#
loop_
_entity_poly.entity_id
_entity_poly.type
_entity_poly.pdbx_seq_one_letter_code
_entity_poly.pdbx_strand_id
1 'polypeptide(L)'
;MQPDTAEISSGSQPKPSGKVRLLTLEDLDGRTRAAQQVRETRAAVMEDLGGEDRLSTLERLAADNVALVAAMIADTGARWLQGEQLDPSAIATLQNTFNRTAQILGWQRRARDVTPDLKAYARTLSESPAASSSSASVVAATAQNSPAGNVGTPAGAPQ
;
A
#
# COMPACT_ATOMS: atom_id res chain seq x y z
N MET A 1 -15.60 -52.13 -43.31
CA MET A 1 -15.67 -51.53 -41.96
C MET A 1 -14.89 -50.22 -42.04
N GLN A 2 -15.56 -49.12 -42.42
CA GLN A 2 -14.95 -47.78 -42.50
C GLN A 2 -15.22 -47.08 -41.15
N PRO A 3 -14.25 -46.35 -40.58
CA PRO A 3 -14.49 -45.61 -39.35
C PRO A 3 -15.28 -44.32 -39.63
N ASP A 4 -16.34 -44.12 -38.86
CA ASP A 4 -17.15 -42.91 -38.81
C ASP A 4 -16.28 -41.69 -38.49
N THR A 5 -16.28 -40.72 -39.41
CA THR A 5 -15.73 -39.39 -39.19
C THR A 5 -16.62 -38.66 -38.18
N ALA A 6 -16.13 -38.50 -36.95
CA ALA A 6 -16.79 -37.69 -35.94
C ALA A 6 -16.88 -36.22 -36.41
N GLU A 7 -18.11 -35.74 -36.58
CA GLU A 7 -18.42 -34.34 -36.85
C GLU A 7 -17.94 -33.47 -35.69
N ILE A 8 -16.96 -32.60 -35.97
CA ILE A 8 -16.56 -31.55 -35.03
C ILE A 8 -17.64 -30.47 -35.09
N SER A 9 -18.50 -30.43 -34.07
CA SER A 9 -19.45 -29.34 -33.86
C SER A 9 -18.68 -28.02 -33.76
N SER A 10 -18.73 -27.23 -34.82
CA SER A 10 -18.14 -25.89 -34.87
C SER A 10 -19.01 -24.97 -34.02
N GLY A 11 -18.66 -24.85 -32.74
CA GLY A 11 -19.20 -23.82 -31.85
C GLY A 11 -19.09 -22.47 -32.55
N SER A 12 -20.24 -21.85 -32.80
CA SER A 12 -20.38 -20.59 -33.52
C SER A 12 -19.50 -19.52 -32.87
N GLN A 13 -18.39 -19.17 -33.51
CA GLN A 13 -17.56 -18.05 -33.07
C GLN A 13 -18.38 -16.76 -33.25
N PRO A 14 -18.56 -15.94 -32.20
CA PRO A 14 -19.29 -14.70 -32.33
C PRO A 14 -18.58 -13.79 -33.34
N LYS A 15 -19.28 -13.42 -34.42
CA LYS A 15 -18.81 -12.44 -35.41
C LYS A 15 -18.52 -11.11 -34.68
N PRO A 16 -17.28 -10.60 -34.68
CA PRO A 16 -17.00 -9.29 -34.08
C PRO A 16 -17.54 -8.19 -35.00
N SER A 17 -18.83 -7.86 -34.83
CA SER A 17 -19.48 -6.72 -35.47
C SER A 17 -19.46 -5.53 -34.52
N GLY A 18 -18.31 -4.86 -34.42
CA GLY A 18 -18.17 -3.64 -33.62
C GLY A 18 -16.76 -3.07 -33.67
N LYS A 19 -16.62 -1.77 -33.35
CA LYS A 19 -15.31 -1.13 -33.16
C LYS A 19 -14.56 -1.88 -32.06
N VAL A 20 -13.35 -2.38 -32.33
CA VAL A 20 -12.53 -3.08 -31.34
C VAL A 20 -12.17 -2.10 -30.23
N ARG A 21 -12.68 -2.34 -29.02
CA ARG A 21 -12.30 -1.61 -27.81
C ARG A 21 -11.17 -2.39 -27.14
N LEU A 22 -10.05 -1.72 -26.90
CA LEU A 22 -8.97 -2.29 -26.11
C LEU A 22 -9.42 -2.35 -24.65
N LEU A 23 -9.18 -3.49 -24.01
CA LEU A 23 -9.48 -3.69 -22.60
C LEU A 23 -8.28 -3.26 -21.76
N THR A 24 -8.55 -2.71 -20.58
CA THR A 24 -7.53 -2.37 -19.58
C THR A 24 -7.76 -3.14 -18.27
N LEU A 25 -6.85 -2.99 -17.30
CA LEU A 25 -6.98 -3.66 -16.00
C LEU A 25 -8.22 -3.16 -15.21
N GLU A 26 -8.67 -1.96 -15.50
CA GLU A 26 -9.87 -1.35 -14.94
C GLU A 26 -11.15 -2.03 -15.41
N ASP A 27 -11.14 -2.63 -16.60
CA ASP A 27 -12.30 -3.33 -17.18
C ASP A 27 -12.50 -4.73 -16.56
N LEU A 28 -11.55 -5.21 -15.75
CA LEU A 28 -11.60 -6.54 -15.15
C LEU A 28 -12.57 -6.60 -13.95
N ASP A 29 -13.36 -7.67 -13.86
CA ASP A 29 -14.21 -7.91 -12.67
C ASP A 29 -13.35 -8.07 -11.41
N GLY A 30 -13.39 -7.03 -10.56
CA GLY A 30 -12.60 -6.93 -9.34
C GLY A 30 -12.94 -7.96 -8.26
N ARG A 31 -13.98 -8.77 -8.44
CA ARG A 31 -14.32 -9.86 -7.52
C ARG A 31 -13.51 -11.13 -7.80
N THR A 32 -12.90 -11.25 -8.97
CA THR A 32 -12.08 -12.42 -9.30
C THR A 32 -10.77 -12.38 -8.51
N ARG A 33 -10.30 -13.56 -8.06
CA ARG A 33 -9.03 -13.68 -7.34
C ARG A 33 -7.85 -13.17 -8.18
N ALA A 34 -7.87 -13.43 -9.49
CA ALA A 34 -6.87 -12.94 -10.41
C ALA A 34 -6.85 -11.40 -10.46
N ALA A 35 -8.01 -10.74 -10.55
CA ALA A 35 -8.08 -9.28 -10.52
C ALA A 35 -7.56 -8.68 -9.21
N GLN A 36 -7.93 -9.29 -8.07
CA GLN A 36 -7.47 -8.87 -6.75
C GLN A 36 -5.96 -9.00 -6.65
N GLN A 37 -5.42 -10.16 -7.02
CA GLN A 37 -3.97 -10.41 -7.01
C GLN A 37 -3.20 -9.41 -7.87
N VAL A 38 -3.68 -9.10 -9.08
CA VAL A 38 -3.03 -8.11 -9.95
C VAL A 38 -3.07 -6.72 -9.31
N ARG A 39 -4.22 -6.27 -8.78
CA ARG A 39 -4.33 -4.95 -8.15
C ARG A 39 -3.47 -4.81 -6.89
N GLU A 40 -3.46 -5.84 -6.06
CA GLU A 40 -2.64 -5.88 -4.83
C GLU A 40 -1.15 -5.89 -5.17
N THR A 41 -0.74 -6.74 -6.12
CA THR A 41 0.66 -6.82 -6.55
C THR A 41 1.11 -5.50 -7.17
N ARG A 42 0.29 -4.89 -8.03
CA ARG A 42 0.55 -3.56 -8.61
C ARG A 42 0.77 -2.52 -7.51
N ALA A 43 -0.14 -2.44 -6.54
CA ALA A 43 -0.05 -1.48 -5.45
C ALA A 43 1.22 -1.69 -4.61
N ALA A 44 1.54 -2.94 -4.26
CA ALA A 44 2.73 -3.27 -3.50
C ALA A 44 4.02 -2.91 -4.23
N VAL A 45 4.10 -3.19 -5.54
CA VAL A 45 5.26 -2.83 -6.36
C VAL A 45 5.44 -1.31 -6.43
N MET A 46 4.36 -0.55 -6.62
CA MET A 46 4.46 0.92 -6.66
C MET A 46 4.87 1.52 -5.32
N GLU A 47 4.37 0.98 -4.21
CA GLU A 47 4.78 1.39 -2.86
C GLU A 47 6.27 1.09 -2.63
N ASP A 48 6.72 -0.09 -3.04
CA ASP A 48 8.13 -0.50 -2.95
C ASP A 48 9.07 0.42 -3.75
N LEU A 49 8.57 1.09 -4.80
CA LEU A 49 9.33 2.05 -5.60
C LEU A 49 9.24 3.49 -5.07
N GLY A 50 8.58 3.72 -3.93
CA GLY A 50 8.48 5.02 -3.27
C GLY A 50 7.16 5.76 -3.48
N GLY A 51 6.14 5.07 -4.00
CA GLY A 51 4.77 5.56 -4.15
C GLY A 51 4.43 6.06 -5.56
N GLU A 52 3.13 6.05 -5.91
CA GLU A 52 2.62 6.35 -7.26
C GLU A 52 2.98 7.76 -7.75
N ASP A 53 3.02 8.74 -6.83
CA ASP A 53 3.35 10.15 -7.15
C ASP A 53 4.80 10.35 -7.60
N ARG A 54 5.70 9.43 -7.24
CA ARG A 54 7.14 9.51 -7.57
C ARG A 54 7.51 8.68 -8.79
N LEU A 55 6.56 7.95 -9.36
CA LEU A 55 6.79 7.09 -10.52
C LEU A 55 6.52 7.82 -11.83
N SER A 56 7.49 7.70 -12.74
CA SER A 56 7.27 8.09 -14.14
C SER A 56 6.15 7.24 -14.77
N THR A 57 5.57 7.73 -15.85
CA THR A 57 4.51 7.00 -16.57
C THR A 57 4.98 5.63 -17.05
N LEU A 58 6.23 5.51 -17.48
CA LEU A 58 6.79 4.23 -17.93
C LEU A 58 6.99 3.25 -16.77
N GLU A 59 7.40 3.72 -15.59
CA GLU A 59 7.51 2.86 -14.41
C GLU A 59 6.15 2.35 -13.94
N ARG A 60 5.09 3.18 -14.03
CA ARG A 60 3.71 2.74 -13.76
C ARG A 60 3.26 1.64 -14.73
N LEU A 61 3.46 1.85 -16.03
CA LEU A 61 3.14 0.84 -17.04
C LEU A 61 3.97 -0.45 -16.86
N ALA A 62 5.23 -0.33 -16.43
CA ALA A 62 6.05 -1.50 -16.13
C ALA A 62 5.55 -2.23 -14.87
N ALA A 63 5.11 -1.52 -13.84
CA ALA A 63 4.49 -2.12 -12.65
C ALA A 63 3.20 -2.90 -12.99
N ASP A 64 2.36 -2.35 -13.88
CA ASP A 64 1.17 -3.03 -14.39
C ASP A 64 1.53 -4.34 -15.09
N ASN A 65 2.55 -4.30 -15.95
CA ASN A 65 3.03 -5.49 -16.66
C ASN A 65 3.60 -6.54 -15.70
N VAL A 66 4.39 -6.14 -14.70
CA VAL A 66 4.92 -7.06 -13.69
C VAL A 66 3.79 -7.75 -12.94
N ALA A 67 2.78 -7.00 -12.50
CA ALA A 67 1.64 -7.54 -11.77
C ALA A 67 0.83 -8.54 -12.62
N LEU A 68 0.60 -8.21 -13.90
CA LEU A 68 -0.09 -9.09 -14.85
C LEU A 68 0.68 -10.40 -15.07
N VAL A 69 1.97 -10.31 -15.40
CA VAL A 69 2.80 -11.50 -15.67
C VAL A 69 2.96 -12.36 -14.41
N ALA A 70 3.05 -11.76 -13.22
CA ALA A 70 3.08 -12.48 -11.96
C ALA A 70 1.81 -13.32 -11.74
N ALA A 71 0.63 -12.77 -12.05
CA ALA A 71 -0.63 -13.52 -11.96
C ALA A 71 -0.67 -14.68 -12.97
N MET A 72 -0.16 -14.48 -14.19
CA MET A 72 -0.07 -15.55 -15.21
C MET A 72 0.87 -16.67 -14.79
N ILE A 73 2.02 -16.34 -14.19
CA ILE A 73 2.97 -17.33 -13.66
C ILE A 73 2.32 -18.13 -12.53
N ALA A 74 1.61 -17.47 -11.62
CA ALA A 74 0.91 -18.13 -10.52
C ALA A 74 -0.16 -19.11 -11.02
N ASP A 75 -0.99 -18.71 -11.99
CA ASP A 75 -1.98 -19.59 -12.62
C ASP A 75 -1.31 -20.81 -13.29
N THR A 76 -0.29 -20.54 -14.12
CA THR A 76 0.39 -21.59 -14.88
C THR A 76 1.10 -22.57 -13.96
N GLY A 77 1.72 -22.09 -12.88
CA GLY A 77 2.34 -22.92 -11.85
C GLY A 77 1.32 -23.77 -11.09
N ALA A 78 0.17 -23.20 -10.74
CA ALA A 78 -0.91 -23.95 -10.08
C ALA A 78 -1.44 -25.08 -10.96
N ARG A 79 -1.68 -24.81 -12.24
CA ARG A 79 -2.15 -25.81 -13.23
C ARG A 79 -1.12 -26.92 -13.45
N TRP A 80 0.17 -26.58 -13.54
CA TRP A 80 1.23 -27.59 -13.63
C TRP A 80 1.21 -28.51 -12.40
N LEU A 81 1.14 -27.95 -11.20
CA LEU A 81 1.11 -28.72 -9.95
C LEU A 81 -0.13 -29.61 -9.80
N GLN A 82 -1.23 -29.26 -10.48
CA GLN A 82 -2.42 -30.09 -10.58
C GLN A 82 -2.28 -31.26 -11.59
N GLY A 83 -1.14 -31.36 -12.27
CA GLY A 83 -0.85 -32.41 -13.24
C GLY A 83 -1.28 -32.10 -14.67
N GLU A 84 -1.64 -30.83 -14.97
CA GLU A 84 -1.93 -30.43 -16.34
C GLU A 84 -0.65 -30.37 -17.18
N GLN A 85 -0.70 -30.94 -18.38
CA GLN A 85 0.43 -30.91 -19.30
C GLN A 85 0.54 -29.53 -19.95
N LEU A 86 1.44 -28.71 -19.44
CA LEU A 86 1.75 -27.38 -19.98
C LEU A 86 3.05 -27.41 -20.77
N ASP A 87 3.15 -26.54 -21.79
CA ASP A 87 4.39 -26.35 -22.55
C ASP A 87 5.45 -25.63 -21.68
N PRO A 88 6.60 -26.27 -21.42
CA PRO A 88 7.68 -25.64 -20.65
C PRO A 88 8.20 -24.35 -21.29
N SER A 89 8.10 -24.23 -22.62
CA SER A 89 8.57 -23.05 -23.37
C SER A 89 7.70 -21.82 -23.09
N ALA A 90 6.39 -22.02 -22.94
CA ALA A 90 5.47 -20.96 -22.55
C ALA A 90 5.79 -20.42 -21.14
N ILE A 91 6.12 -21.30 -20.19
CA ILE A 91 6.49 -20.91 -18.83
C ILE A 91 7.82 -20.17 -18.80
N ALA A 92 8.82 -20.68 -19.52
CA ALA A 92 10.10 -20.00 -19.65
C ALA A 92 9.93 -18.58 -20.23
N THR A 93 9.00 -18.42 -21.18
CA THR A 93 8.69 -17.11 -21.78
C THR A 93 8.08 -16.15 -20.77
N LEU A 94 7.13 -16.61 -19.95
CA LEU A 94 6.54 -15.79 -18.88
C LEU A 94 7.59 -15.38 -17.84
N GLN A 95 8.41 -16.34 -17.38
CA GLN A 95 9.44 -16.09 -16.39
C GLN A 95 10.52 -15.13 -16.91
N ASN A 96 10.94 -15.27 -18.17
CA ASN A 96 11.89 -14.37 -18.79
C ASN A 96 11.33 -12.96 -18.96
N THR A 97 10.05 -12.84 -19.32
CA THR A 97 9.35 -11.55 -19.42
C THR A 97 9.29 -10.89 -18.05
N PHE A 98 8.89 -11.63 -17.01
CA PHE A 98 8.88 -11.13 -15.64
C PHE A 98 10.26 -10.63 -15.20
N ASN A 99 11.29 -11.45 -15.35
CA ASN A 99 12.65 -11.10 -14.91
C ASN A 99 13.19 -9.86 -15.60
N ARG A 100 12.92 -9.68 -16.91
CA ARG A 100 13.35 -8.49 -17.66
C ARG A 100 12.63 -7.24 -17.18
N THR A 101 11.31 -7.30 -17.03
CA THR A 101 10.53 -6.14 -16.57
C THR A 101 10.88 -5.78 -15.12
N ALA A 102 11.07 -6.79 -14.25
CA ALA A 102 11.52 -6.60 -12.88
C ALA A 102 12.93 -6.00 -12.80
N GLN A 103 13.85 -6.42 -13.70
CA GLN A 103 15.19 -5.86 -13.78
C GLN A 103 15.18 -4.37 -14.19
N ILE A 104 14.25 -3.96 -15.05
CA ILE A 104 14.09 -2.55 -15.45
C ILE A 104 13.63 -1.69 -14.27
N LEU A 105 12.65 -2.16 -13.48
CA LEU A 105 12.19 -1.45 -12.28
C LEU A 105 13.26 -1.45 -11.18
N GLY A 106 14.01 -2.54 -11.08
CA GLY A 106 14.99 -2.81 -10.06
C GLY A 106 14.44 -3.73 -8.97
N TRP A 107 15.29 -4.64 -8.48
CA TRP A 107 14.93 -5.61 -7.43
C TRP A 107 14.95 -5.02 -6.01
N GLN A 108 15.31 -3.75 -5.86
CA GLN A 108 15.51 -3.09 -4.58
C GLN A 108 14.38 -2.10 -4.31
N ARG A 109 13.88 -2.11 -3.08
CA ARG A 109 12.93 -1.10 -2.61
C ARG A 109 13.60 0.27 -2.54
N ARG A 110 12.88 1.31 -2.94
CA ARG A 110 13.30 2.71 -2.84
C ARG A 110 12.53 3.36 -1.69
N ALA A 111 13.25 3.70 -0.62
CA ALA A 111 12.66 4.38 0.52
C ALA A 111 12.07 5.73 0.10
N ARG A 112 10.83 6.00 0.52
CA ARG A 112 10.22 7.32 0.38
C ARG A 112 10.89 8.28 1.35
N ASP A 113 11.26 9.46 0.85
CA ASP A 113 11.70 10.55 1.73
C ASP A 113 10.47 11.07 2.50
N VAL A 114 10.44 10.74 3.78
CA VAL A 114 9.40 11.10 4.75
C VAL A 114 9.89 12.14 5.75
N THR A 115 11.00 12.85 5.47
CA THR A 115 11.52 13.89 6.36
C THR A 115 10.42 14.93 6.60
N PRO A 116 9.93 15.10 7.85
CA PRO A 116 8.93 16.10 8.14
C PRO A 116 9.56 17.47 7.91
N ASP A 117 9.09 18.22 6.92
CA ASP A 117 9.46 19.62 6.80
C ASP A 117 8.88 20.36 8.01
N LEU A 118 9.76 20.81 8.90
CA LEU A 118 9.38 21.54 10.12
C LEU A 118 8.52 22.76 9.80
N LYS A 119 8.68 23.37 8.62
CA LYS A 119 7.84 24.49 8.18
C LYS A 119 6.43 24.06 7.81
N ALA A 120 6.29 22.90 7.15
CA ALA A 120 4.99 22.31 6.84
C ALA A 120 4.26 21.89 8.14
N TYR A 121 4.98 21.32 9.12
CA TYR A 121 4.43 20.96 10.41
C TYR A 121 4.02 22.18 11.26
N ALA A 122 4.82 23.25 11.28
CA ALA A 122 4.46 24.48 11.97
C ALA A 122 3.18 25.12 11.38
N ARG A 123 2.99 25.01 10.06
CA ARG A 123 1.79 25.52 9.37
C ARG A 123 0.53 24.75 9.77
N THR A 124 0.57 23.42 9.79
CA THR A 124 -0.58 22.59 10.21
C THR A 124 -0.93 22.78 11.69
N LEU A 125 0.07 23.04 12.55
CA LEU A 125 -0.15 23.37 13.95
C LEU A 125 -0.80 24.76 14.11
N SER A 126 -0.44 25.73 13.27
CA SER A 126 -1.04 27.07 13.28
C SER A 126 -2.46 27.11 12.69
N GLU A 127 -2.78 26.19 11.78
CA GLU A 127 -4.10 26.08 11.12
C GLU A 127 -5.08 25.18 11.91
N SER A 128 -4.59 24.38 12.85
CA SER A 128 -5.46 23.61 13.76
C SER A 128 -6.16 24.56 14.73
N PRO A 129 -7.50 24.68 14.68
CA PRO A 129 -8.21 25.66 15.49
C PRO A 129 -8.20 25.24 16.96
N ALA A 130 -7.56 26.06 17.79
CA ALA A 130 -7.90 26.39 19.18
C ALA A 130 -8.87 25.44 19.95
N ALA A 131 -8.54 24.16 20.04
CA ALA A 131 -9.29 23.20 20.85
C ALA A 131 -8.30 22.35 21.64
N SER A 132 -7.73 22.93 22.70
CA SER A 132 -7.39 22.30 23.99
C SER A 132 -6.38 23.15 24.76
N SER A 133 -6.79 24.31 25.27
CA SER A 133 -6.10 24.97 26.39
C SER A 133 -7.06 25.78 27.25
N SER A 134 -8.06 25.10 27.80
CA SER A 134 -8.75 25.58 29.00
C SER A 134 -8.66 24.51 30.08
N SER A 135 -7.50 24.41 30.73
CA SER A 135 -7.44 23.84 32.08
C SER A 135 -6.30 24.47 32.88
N ALA A 136 -6.68 25.03 34.02
CA ALA A 136 -5.87 25.29 35.21
C ALA A 136 -4.99 26.55 35.29
N SER A 137 -5.54 27.62 35.86
CA SER A 137 -5.02 28.20 37.12
C SER A 137 -5.98 29.26 37.68
N VAL A 138 -7.06 28.78 38.31
CA VAL A 138 -7.72 29.57 39.37
C VAL A 138 -6.98 29.25 40.66
N VAL A 139 -6.08 30.14 41.08
CA VAL A 139 -5.64 30.21 42.47
C VAL A 139 -6.07 31.56 42.99
N ALA A 140 -7.32 31.59 43.42
CA ALA A 140 -7.94 32.73 44.08
C ALA A 140 -7.24 32.97 45.43
N ALA A 141 -6.89 34.23 45.67
CA ALA A 141 -6.56 34.76 46.96
C ALA A 141 -7.71 34.52 47.96
N THR A 142 -7.40 34.00 49.16
CA THR A 142 -8.08 34.31 50.43
C THR A 142 -7.32 33.64 51.58
N ALA A 143 -6.77 34.45 52.49
CA ALA A 143 -6.82 34.29 53.96
C ALA A 143 -5.61 34.99 54.61
N GLN A 144 -5.79 36.27 54.92
CA GLN A 144 -5.01 36.95 55.94
C GLN A 144 -5.53 36.58 57.34
N ASN A 145 -4.59 36.50 58.28
CA ASN A 145 -4.68 36.93 59.68
C ASN A 145 -5.08 35.92 60.77
N SER A 146 -4.13 35.57 61.65
CA SER A 146 -4.16 35.94 63.09
C SER A 146 -3.04 35.31 63.95
N PRO A 147 -2.76 35.85 65.16
CA PRO A 147 -1.41 36.04 65.71
C PRO A 147 -1.07 35.14 66.91
N ALA A 148 0.22 35.07 67.27
CA ALA A 148 0.63 34.74 68.65
C ALA A 148 2.03 35.30 68.92
N GLY A 149 2.11 36.32 69.79
CA GLY A 149 3.35 36.65 70.47
C GLY A 149 3.59 35.68 71.63
N ASN A 150 4.85 35.43 71.97
CA ASN A 150 5.35 35.71 73.31
C ASN A 150 6.88 35.59 73.33
N VAL A 151 7.54 36.64 73.83
CA VAL A 151 8.96 36.71 74.15
C VAL A 151 9.05 36.47 75.66
N GLY A 152 9.87 35.52 76.12
CA GLY A 152 10.00 35.30 77.56
C GLY A 152 10.99 34.21 77.96
N THR A 153 12.25 34.59 78.12
CA THR A 153 13.25 33.93 78.98
C THR A 153 12.75 33.94 80.44
N PRO A 154 13.11 32.95 81.27
CA PRO A 154 14.05 33.30 82.34
C PRO A 154 15.10 32.23 82.64
N ALA A 155 16.16 32.72 83.28
CA ALA A 155 17.33 32.04 83.78
C ALA A 155 17.06 31.07 84.95
N GLY A 156 17.96 30.09 85.12
CA GLY A 156 18.11 29.27 86.32
C GLY A 156 19.47 28.56 86.35
N ALA A 157 20.40 29.08 87.15
CA ALA A 157 21.65 28.45 87.61
C ALA A 157 21.33 27.42 88.74
N PRO A 158 22.26 26.70 89.42
CA PRO A 158 23.70 26.99 89.61
C PRO A 158 24.69 25.80 89.56
N GLN A 159 25.97 26.13 89.40
CA GLN A 159 27.04 25.77 90.32
C GLN A 159 27.88 27.01 90.60
#